data_AF-A0A954V8C0-F1
#
_entry.id   AF-A0A954V8C0-F1
#
_cell.length_a   1.000
_cell.length_b   1.000
_cell.length_c   1.000
_cell.angle_alpha   90.00
_cell.angle_beta   90.00
_cell.angle_gamma   90.00
#
_symmetry.space_group_name_H-M   'P 1'
#
loop_
_entity.id
_entity.type
_entity.pdbx_description
1 polymer ?
#
loop_
_entity_poly.entity_id
_entity_poly.type
_entity_poly.pdbx_seq_one_letter_code
_entity_poly.pdbx_strand_id
1 'polypeptide(L)'
;IDDLSIDAGDTDEDGLSDIWELDGIDADGDGTIDLDLAAMGASPYRKDLFVEVDAMSGLGPIPTFESIDSVVIAGLATDTSLDLVVAAFLNAPVPNPDGSTGIDLHLLLDELDLPYQAETSKAEYQQLFADHLGSPLDTAATKLAKRQFVRYALFANSIEGSESSGFHEGLGNEFVVTLGEWNEQNVPTDPPRVTRERIQAGTFMHELGHSLGLQHGGGDDLNYKPNYHSVMNYLWQTPIGIYADGWLPNFSSYESTPEDSINEALFYESQGIAPIGSVPLTTIFVPAGGVESRRLYRQMGPIDWNLDGDTNDVVSGVDLNRDGITDSILRSYNDWFLLRFSFLGTPGNGDDLDFILDDLTPGLRTQEESIIQPAVLRGDFNQDGSVDILDFGIWVANLTTPEDLRADGNRDGTVDGRDLLIWQQDFGLRTTAVSVSIASSATGLATTGTEARNRSRRILDQSRDSPTIVEQPSLGNRLKSMTKVV
;
A
#
# COMPACT_ATOMS: atom_id res chain seq x y z
N ILE A 1 37.65 2.95 -0.30
CA ILE A 1 36.50 2.08 -0.62
C ILE A 1 36.20 1.37 0.68
N ASP A 2 35.46 2.06 1.55
CA ASP A 2 35.02 1.58 2.86
C ASP A 2 33.90 2.53 3.35
N ASP A 3 32.83 2.64 2.56
CA ASP A 3 31.69 3.51 2.88
C ASP A 3 30.35 2.88 2.45
N LEU A 4 30.12 1.65 2.89
CA LEU A 4 28.82 0.98 2.78
C LEU A 4 28.39 0.35 4.12
N SER A 5 28.89 0.87 5.24
CA SER A 5 28.39 0.47 6.55
C SER A 5 28.55 1.57 7.60
N ILE A 6 27.52 2.40 7.75
CA ILE A 6 26.99 2.98 8.99
C ILE A 6 25.69 3.67 8.56
N ASP A 7 24.56 3.13 9.00
CA ASP A 7 23.35 3.87 9.41
C ASP A 7 23.26 5.29 8.85
N ALA A 8 22.84 5.44 7.58
CA ALA A 8 22.67 6.75 6.95
C ALA A 8 21.49 7.54 7.54
N GLY A 9 20.78 6.98 8.53
CA GLY A 9 19.57 7.56 9.10
C GLY A 9 18.41 7.54 8.10
N ASP A 10 17.22 7.51 8.65
CA ASP A 10 15.98 7.95 8.02
C ASP A 10 15.28 8.70 9.17
N THR A 11 15.68 9.95 9.35
CA THR A 11 15.44 10.72 10.57
C THR A 11 13.96 11.07 10.71
N ASP A 12 13.25 11.24 9.61
CA ASP A 12 11.81 11.51 9.64
C ASP A 12 10.93 10.30 9.35
N GLU A 13 11.48 9.14 8.98
CA GLU A 13 10.81 7.87 8.73
C GLU A 13 9.90 7.84 7.50
N ASP A 14 10.32 8.44 6.40
CA ASP A 14 9.63 8.39 5.11
C ASP A 14 10.21 7.35 4.14
N GLY A 15 11.21 6.57 4.56
CA GLY A 15 11.84 5.53 3.74
C GLY A 15 12.88 6.05 2.75
N LEU A 16 13.24 7.33 2.80
CA LEU A 16 14.43 7.89 2.19
C LEU A 16 15.55 7.95 3.24
N SER A 17 16.80 7.79 2.82
CA SER A 17 17.92 7.95 3.76
C SER A 17 18.35 9.40 3.83
N ASP A 18 18.77 9.87 5.01
CA ASP A 18 19.18 11.28 5.19
C ASP A 18 20.27 11.69 4.20
N ILE A 19 21.17 10.76 3.84
CA ILE A 19 22.24 11.01 2.85
C ILE A 19 21.65 11.22 1.45
N TRP A 20 20.65 10.45 1.05
CA TRP A 20 20.02 10.63 -0.26
C TRP A 20 19.34 11.98 -0.37
N GLU A 21 18.69 12.42 0.71
CA GLU A 21 17.99 13.70 0.75
C GLU A 21 18.92 14.90 0.85
N LEU A 22 20.14 14.73 1.37
CA LEU A 22 21.15 15.80 1.47
C LEU A 22 22.09 15.87 0.27
N ASP A 23 22.60 14.71 -0.17
CA ASP A 23 23.71 14.60 -1.12
C ASP A 23 23.26 14.02 -2.48
N GLY A 24 22.06 13.45 -2.55
CA GLY A 24 21.53 12.77 -3.74
C GLY A 24 21.88 11.29 -3.80
N ILE A 25 21.39 10.62 -4.84
CA ILE A 25 21.55 9.18 -5.07
C ILE A 25 22.60 8.95 -6.17
N ASP A 26 23.64 8.18 -5.86
CA ASP A 26 24.54 7.53 -6.82
C ASP A 26 24.11 6.06 -6.91
N ALA A 27 23.26 5.75 -7.89
CA ALA A 27 22.57 4.47 -8.00
C ALA A 27 23.42 3.39 -8.68
N ASP A 28 24.35 3.77 -9.55
CA ASP A 28 25.25 2.82 -10.24
C ASP A 28 26.64 2.71 -9.60
N GLY A 29 26.95 3.56 -8.61
CA GLY A 29 28.17 3.53 -7.83
C GLY A 29 29.39 4.05 -8.58
N ASP A 30 29.20 4.83 -9.64
CA ASP A 30 30.30 5.37 -10.45
C ASP A 30 30.99 6.60 -9.82
N GLY A 31 30.44 7.11 -8.71
CA GLY A 31 30.90 8.29 -7.99
C GLY A 31 30.29 9.60 -8.46
N THR A 32 29.29 9.54 -9.35
CA THR A 32 28.49 10.68 -9.83
C THR A 32 27.07 10.56 -9.28
N ILE A 33 26.52 11.68 -8.79
CA ILE A 33 25.11 11.71 -8.36
C ILE A 33 24.19 11.64 -9.58
N ASP A 34 23.30 10.65 -9.58
CA ASP A 34 22.32 10.37 -10.64
C ASP A 34 20.99 11.08 -10.43
N LEU A 35 20.63 11.36 -9.18
CA LEU A 35 19.40 12.05 -8.81
C LEU A 35 19.59 12.90 -7.55
N ASP A 36 19.36 14.21 -7.67
CA ASP A 36 19.53 15.19 -6.60
C ASP A 36 18.18 15.43 -5.88
N LEU A 37 17.93 14.67 -4.80
CA LEU A 37 16.68 14.80 -4.04
C LEU A 37 16.57 16.13 -3.29
N ALA A 38 17.69 16.67 -2.80
CA ALA A 38 17.72 17.99 -2.17
C ALA A 38 17.20 19.07 -3.13
N ALA A 39 17.61 19.02 -4.39
CA ALA A 39 17.14 19.93 -5.44
C ALA A 39 15.66 19.68 -5.82
N MET A 40 15.15 18.47 -5.59
CA MET A 40 13.73 18.13 -5.75
C MET A 40 12.89 18.57 -4.55
N GLY A 41 13.53 18.98 -3.45
CA GLY A 41 12.89 19.51 -2.26
C GLY A 41 12.78 18.54 -1.10
N ALA A 42 13.46 17.38 -1.16
CA ALA A 42 13.50 16.43 -0.07
C ALA A 42 14.24 16.99 1.16
N SER A 43 13.91 16.49 2.35
CA SER A 43 14.38 17.00 3.62
C SER A 43 14.38 15.91 4.69
N PRO A 44 15.53 15.56 5.28
CA PRO A 44 15.63 14.52 6.33
C PRO A 44 14.85 14.77 7.63
N TYR A 45 14.24 15.95 7.75
CA TYR A 45 13.50 16.37 8.93
C TYR A 45 12.01 16.59 8.66
N ARG A 46 11.53 16.25 7.46
CA ARG A 46 10.14 16.40 7.05
C ARG A 46 9.81 15.40 5.95
N LYS A 47 8.91 14.48 6.28
CA LYS A 47 8.52 13.37 5.40
C LYS A 47 8.19 13.82 3.99
N ASP A 48 8.78 13.14 3.02
CA ASP A 48 8.59 13.30 1.60
C ASP A 48 7.94 12.06 0.96
N LEU A 49 7.17 12.28 -0.09
CA LEU A 49 6.59 11.20 -0.90
C LEU A 49 6.60 11.61 -2.36
N PHE A 50 7.21 10.78 -3.21
CA PHE A 50 7.34 11.05 -4.63
C PHE A 50 6.39 10.20 -5.46
N VAL A 51 5.62 10.84 -6.33
CA VAL A 51 4.74 10.17 -7.29
C VAL A 51 4.96 10.75 -8.69
N GLU A 52 5.37 9.91 -9.63
CA GLU A 52 5.36 10.22 -11.05
C GLU A 52 3.97 9.97 -11.63
N VAL A 53 3.50 10.88 -12.47
CA VAL A 53 2.13 10.89 -12.99
C VAL A 53 2.15 11.03 -14.50
N ASP A 54 1.69 9.95 -15.14
CA ASP A 54 1.48 9.87 -16.56
C ASP A 54 0.00 9.77 -16.89
N ALA A 55 -0.35 10.10 -18.13
CA ALA A 55 -1.71 10.03 -18.59
C ALA A 55 -1.83 9.69 -20.06
N MET A 56 -2.82 8.85 -20.37
CA MET A 56 -3.36 8.76 -21.71
C MET A 56 -3.97 10.10 -22.13
N SER A 57 -3.81 10.42 -23.41
CA SER A 57 -4.22 11.69 -24.00
C SER A 57 -5.67 12.04 -23.65
N GLY A 58 -5.84 13.20 -23.00
CA GLY A 58 -7.14 13.75 -22.61
C GLY A 58 -7.75 13.21 -21.30
N LEU A 59 -7.04 12.35 -20.57
CA LEU A 59 -7.54 11.71 -19.35
C LEU A 59 -6.85 12.19 -18.06
N GLY A 60 -5.65 12.76 -18.20
CA GLY A 60 -4.82 13.21 -17.09
C GLY A 60 -5.30 14.47 -16.38
N PRO A 61 -4.64 14.82 -15.26
CA PRO A 61 -4.77 16.12 -14.62
C PRO A 61 -4.14 17.19 -15.54
N ILE A 62 -4.97 18.00 -16.19
CA ILE A 62 -4.49 19.00 -17.16
C ILE A 62 -4.09 20.28 -16.42
N PRO A 63 -2.83 20.76 -16.54
CA PRO A 63 -2.42 22.05 -15.99
C PRO A 63 -3.18 23.21 -16.63
N THR A 64 -3.42 24.28 -15.88
CA THR A 64 -4.22 25.44 -16.36
C THR A 64 -3.56 26.26 -17.48
N PHE A 65 -2.35 25.94 -17.93
CA PHE A 65 -1.62 26.62 -19.00
C PHE A 65 -1.62 25.83 -20.33
N GLU A 66 -1.92 26.51 -21.44
CA GLU A 66 -2.28 25.96 -22.76
C GLU A 66 -1.18 25.22 -23.57
N SER A 67 0.04 25.00 -23.06
CA SER A 67 1.10 24.33 -23.85
C SER A 67 1.75 23.17 -23.09
N ILE A 68 1.30 21.95 -23.38
CA ILE A 68 1.73 20.69 -22.75
C ILE A 68 2.57 19.86 -23.76
N ASP A 69 3.42 20.50 -24.57
CA ASP A 69 4.15 19.75 -25.59
C ASP A 69 5.36 18.95 -25.02
N SER A 70 5.72 19.10 -23.73
CA SER A 70 6.80 18.36 -23.04
C SER A 70 6.85 18.72 -21.54
N VAL A 71 5.94 18.23 -20.70
CA VAL A 71 5.82 18.73 -19.32
C VAL A 71 6.38 17.74 -18.32
N VAL A 72 7.64 17.91 -17.94
CA VAL A 72 8.15 17.45 -16.64
C VAL A 72 7.92 18.59 -15.62
N ILE A 73 6.87 18.51 -14.81
CA ILE A 73 6.66 19.39 -13.65
C ILE A 73 6.89 18.57 -12.40
N ALA A 74 7.96 18.87 -11.67
CA ALA A 74 8.20 18.32 -10.34
C ALA A 74 7.95 19.40 -9.29
N GLY A 75 7.11 19.09 -8.29
CA GLY A 75 6.98 19.93 -7.11
C GLY A 75 5.69 19.74 -6.32
N LEU A 76 5.56 20.54 -5.26
CA LEU A 76 4.44 20.55 -4.31
C LEU A 76 3.18 21.28 -4.83
N ALA A 77 3.23 21.82 -6.04
CA ALA A 77 2.09 22.39 -6.72
C ALA A 77 2.29 22.20 -8.22
N THR A 78 1.24 21.74 -8.88
CA THR A 78 1.25 21.33 -10.29
C THR A 78 0.34 22.19 -11.16
N ASP A 79 -0.44 23.10 -10.55
CA ASP A 79 -1.52 23.86 -11.20
C ASP A 79 -2.57 22.94 -11.84
N THR A 80 -2.82 21.78 -11.21
CA THR A 80 -3.81 20.78 -11.63
C THR A 80 -4.83 20.45 -10.55
N SER A 81 -5.73 19.52 -10.85
CA SER A 81 -6.65 18.93 -9.87
C SER A 81 -5.95 18.24 -8.71
N LEU A 82 -4.70 17.79 -8.88
CA LEU A 82 -3.93 17.09 -7.86
C LEU A 82 -3.41 17.99 -6.75
N ASP A 83 -3.46 19.31 -6.90
CA ASP A 83 -3.08 20.26 -5.84
C ASP A 83 -4.00 20.13 -4.60
N LEU A 84 -5.21 19.57 -4.77
CA LEU A 84 -6.09 19.20 -3.65
C LEU A 84 -5.50 18.05 -2.82
N VAL A 85 -4.83 17.10 -3.48
CA VAL A 85 -4.16 15.96 -2.82
C VAL A 85 -2.89 16.46 -2.14
N VAL A 86 -2.08 17.26 -2.82
CA VAL A 86 -0.88 17.85 -2.20
C VAL A 86 -1.25 18.68 -0.98
N ALA A 87 -2.31 19.49 -1.04
CA ALA A 87 -2.81 20.22 0.12
C ALA A 87 -3.28 19.30 1.26
N ALA A 88 -3.84 18.13 0.97
CA ALA A 88 -4.25 17.16 1.99
C ALA A 88 -3.03 16.60 2.74
N PHE A 89 -1.99 16.18 2.01
CA PHE A 89 -0.73 15.68 2.58
C PHE A 89 0.03 16.78 3.34
N LEU A 90 0.12 17.98 2.77
CA LEU A 90 0.77 19.13 3.41
C LEU A 90 0.14 19.48 4.77
N ASN A 91 -1.18 19.32 4.90
CA ASN A 91 -1.93 19.60 6.14
C ASN A 91 -2.16 18.35 7.00
N ALA A 92 -1.56 17.21 6.65
CA ALA A 92 -1.75 15.98 7.40
C ALA A 92 -1.27 16.14 8.86
N PRO A 93 -1.97 15.57 9.85
CA PRO A 93 -1.58 15.66 11.26
C PRO A 93 -0.44 14.69 11.61
N VAL A 94 0.55 14.55 10.73
CA VAL A 94 1.72 13.70 10.92
C VAL A 94 2.86 14.56 11.42
N PRO A 95 3.44 14.30 12.60
CA PRO A 95 4.53 15.10 13.15
C PRO A 95 5.85 14.83 12.44
N ASN A 96 6.70 15.86 12.34
CA ASN A 96 8.04 15.78 11.78
C ASN A 96 9.12 16.17 12.80
N PRO A 97 10.36 15.68 12.64
CA PRO A 97 11.49 16.04 13.51
C PRO A 97 11.78 17.54 13.61
N ASP A 98 11.50 18.33 12.55
CA ASP A 98 11.65 19.79 12.56
C ASP A 98 10.59 20.53 13.41
N GLY A 99 9.61 19.81 13.95
CA GLY A 99 8.49 20.34 14.73
C GLY A 99 7.31 20.82 13.90
N SER A 100 7.36 20.67 12.57
CA SER A 100 6.22 20.85 11.67
C SER A 100 5.28 19.64 11.71
N THR A 101 4.18 19.74 10.97
CA THR A 101 3.33 18.60 10.63
C THR A 101 3.10 18.54 9.13
N GLY A 102 2.75 17.37 8.61
CA GLY A 102 2.39 17.13 7.22
C GLY A 102 3.47 16.38 6.45
N ILE A 103 3.13 16.01 5.22
CA ILE A 103 4.01 15.28 4.30
C ILE A 103 4.14 16.12 3.03
N ASP A 104 5.35 16.22 2.50
CA ASP A 104 5.63 16.83 1.21
C ASP A 104 5.39 15.82 0.08
N LEU A 105 4.21 15.92 -0.54
CA LEU A 105 3.86 15.12 -1.70
C LEU A 105 4.40 15.78 -2.97
N HIS A 106 5.51 15.25 -3.47
CA HIS A 106 6.17 15.66 -4.69
C HIS A 106 5.55 14.94 -5.88
N LEU A 107 4.81 15.68 -6.70
CA LEU A 107 4.25 15.15 -7.94
C LEU A 107 5.17 15.49 -9.10
N LEU A 108 5.56 14.47 -9.86
CA LEU A 108 6.27 14.60 -11.12
C LEU A 108 5.27 14.32 -12.26
N LEU A 109 4.65 15.36 -12.81
CA LEU A 109 3.90 15.18 -14.06
C LEU A 109 4.90 14.98 -15.18
N ASP A 110 4.74 13.95 -16.02
CA ASP A 110 5.62 13.69 -17.17
C ASP A 110 4.82 13.49 -18.47
N GLU A 111 4.51 12.26 -18.86
CA GLU A 111 3.90 11.96 -20.16
C GLU A 111 2.37 12.01 -20.07
N LEU A 112 1.80 13.20 -20.27
CA LEU A 112 0.35 13.43 -20.17
C LEU A 112 -0.45 13.19 -21.48
N ASP A 113 0.22 12.73 -22.54
CA ASP A 113 -0.35 12.53 -23.86
C ASP A 113 -0.12 11.12 -24.45
N LEU A 114 0.10 10.12 -23.59
CA LEU A 114 0.26 8.72 -23.99
C LEU A 114 -0.89 8.26 -24.91
N PRO A 115 -0.64 7.32 -25.84
CA PRO A 115 -1.67 6.86 -26.78
C PRO A 115 -2.94 6.40 -26.06
N TYR A 116 -4.07 7.02 -26.42
CA TYR A 116 -5.38 6.66 -25.87
C TYR A 116 -5.74 5.21 -26.18
N GLN A 117 -6.20 4.49 -25.15
CA GLN A 117 -6.81 3.17 -25.26
C GLN A 117 -8.18 3.20 -24.59
N ALA A 118 -9.18 2.61 -25.25
CA ALA A 118 -10.54 2.60 -24.72
C ALA A 118 -10.71 1.64 -23.54
N GLU A 119 -10.04 0.49 -23.60
CA GLU A 119 -9.94 -0.48 -22.51
C GLU A 119 -8.49 -0.97 -22.51
N THR A 120 -7.92 -1.18 -21.32
CA THR A 120 -6.54 -1.67 -21.17
C THR A 120 -6.54 -2.84 -20.18
N SER A 121 -5.86 -3.92 -20.55
CA SER A 121 -5.73 -5.10 -19.69
C SER A 121 -4.72 -4.85 -18.57
N LYS A 122 -4.82 -5.62 -17.47
CA LYS A 122 -3.86 -5.54 -16.35
C LYS A 122 -2.41 -5.79 -16.79
N ALA A 123 -2.19 -6.70 -17.74
CA ALA A 123 -0.86 -7.00 -18.25
C ALA A 123 -0.28 -5.85 -19.09
N GLU A 124 -1.12 -5.13 -19.84
CA GLU A 124 -0.69 -3.95 -20.59
C GLU A 124 -0.34 -2.79 -19.65
N TYR A 125 -1.06 -2.62 -18.53
CA TYR A 125 -0.68 -1.64 -17.51
C TYR A 125 0.70 -1.90 -16.93
N GLN A 126 1.00 -3.16 -16.57
CA GLN A 126 2.34 -3.54 -16.09
C GLN A 126 3.44 -3.23 -17.10
N GLN A 127 3.16 -3.43 -18.40
CA GLN A 127 4.12 -3.07 -19.44
C GLN A 127 4.30 -1.55 -19.54
N LEU A 128 3.21 -0.77 -19.46
CA LEU A 128 3.30 0.69 -19.46
C LEU A 128 4.12 1.20 -18.28
N PHE A 129 3.93 0.64 -17.09
CA PHE A 129 4.71 1.01 -15.90
C PHE A 129 6.22 0.75 -16.09
N ALA A 130 6.56 -0.43 -16.63
CA ALA A 130 7.95 -0.78 -16.93
C ALA A 130 8.60 0.15 -17.96
N ASP A 131 7.85 0.52 -19.00
CA ASP A 131 8.33 1.30 -20.14
C ASP A 131 8.44 2.81 -19.85
N HIS A 132 7.53 3.33 -19.01
CA HIS A 132 7.31 4.77 -18.83
C HIS A 132 7.76 5.33 -17.49
N LEU A 133 8.18 4.50 -16.52
CA LEU A 133 8.83 5.04 -15.32
C LEU A 133 10.11 5.82 -15.69
N GLY A 134 10.14 7.08 -15.30
CA GLY A 134 11.16 8.06 -15.59
C GLY A 134 11.06 8.65 -17.00
N SER A 135 11.55 9.88 -17.15
CA SER A 135 11.43 10.61 -18.41
C SER A 135 12.36 10.07 -19.50
N PRO A 136 12.08 10.37 -20.79
CA PRO A 136 13.02 10.10 -21.88
C PRO A 136 14.39 10.79 -21.75
N LEU A 137 14.52 11.77 -20.84
CA LEU A 137 15.77 12.47 -20.54
C LEU A 137 16.57 11.77 -19.43
N ASP A 138 15.95 10.87 -18.67
CA ASP A 138 16.59 10.19 -17.55
C ASP A 138 17.60 9.16 -18.05
N THR A 139 18.75 9.08 -17.37
CA THR A 139 19.73 8.02 -17.63
C THR A 139 19.23 6.69 -17.06
N ALA A 140 19.87 5.58 -17.42
CA ALA A 140 19.56 4.29 -16.82
C ALA A 140 19.77 4.31 -15.29
N ALA A 141 20.79 5.03 -14.82
CA ALA A 141 21.08 5.19 -13.40
C ALA A 141 20.06 6.08 -12.69
N THR A 142 19.58 7.16 -13.32
CA THR A 142 18.46 7.97 -12.80
C THR A 142 17.17 7.14 -12.69
N LYS A 143 16.84 6.32 -13.70
CA LYS A 143 15.69 5.40 -13.63
C LYS A 143 15.86 4.35 -12.53
N LEU A 144 17.09 3.85 -12.33
CA LEU A 144 17.41 2.95 -11.23
C LEU A 144 17.25 3.61 -9.85
N ALA A 145 17.63 4.89 -9.70
CA ALA A 145 17.38 5.67 -8.50
C ALA A 145 15.88 5.80 -8.23
N LYS A 146 15.09 6.23 -9.24
CA LYS A 146 13.64 6.42 -9.12
C LYS A 146 12.90 5.15 -8.68
N ARG A 147 13.25 3.97 -9.23
CA ARG A 147 12.63 2.68 -8.88
C ARG A 147 12.67 2.33 -7.39
N GLN A 148 13.53 2.98 -6.61
CA GLN A 148 13.69 2.67 -5.19
C GLN A 148 12.65 3.36 -4.29
N PHE A 149 12.03 4.45 -4.74
CA PHE A 149 11.15 5.26 -3.88
C PHE A 149 9.98 5.96 -4.61
N VAL A 150 10.06 6.12 -5.93
CA VAL A 150 9.00 6.78 -6.71
C VAL A 150 7.84 5.81 -6.93
N ARG A 151 6.64 6.28 -6.58
CA ARG A 151 5.38 5.65 -7.00
C ARG A 151 5.00 6.14 -8.40
N TYR A 152 4.44 5.27 -9.21
CA TYR A 152 3.99 5.56 -10.56
C TYR A 152 2.47 5.51 -10.64
N ALA A 153 1.89 6.59 -11.14
CA ALA A 153 0.46 6.76 -11.33
C ALA A 153 0.14 6.92 -12.81
N LEU A 154 -0.81 6.14 -13.32
CA LEU A 154 -1.30 6.29 -14.70
C LEU A 154 -2.77 6.70 -14.73
N PHE A 155 -3.09 7.79 -15.43
CA PHE A 155 -4.47 8.11 -15.80
C PHE A 155 -4.83 7.43 -17.12
N ALA A 156 -5.80 6.52 -17.10
CA ALA A 156 -6.25 5.75 -18.26
C ALA A 156 -7.79 5.74 -18.38
N ASN A 157 -8.32 5.17 -19.46
CA ASN A 157 -9.76 5.19 -19.70
C ASN A 157 -10.49 4.18 -18.79
N SER A 158 -10.22 2.90 -18.97
CA SER A 158 -10.86 1.82 -18.22
C SER A 158 -10.01 0.56 -18.22
N ILE A 159 -10.26 -0.30 -17.24
CA ILE A 159 -9.66 -1.63 -17.14
C ILE A 159 -10.59 -2.62 -17.85
N GLU A 160 -10.04 -3.49 -18.69
CA GLU A 160 -10.82 -4.51 -19.41
C GLU A 160 -11.74 -5.29 -18.46
N GLY A 161 -13.05 -5.26 -18.74
CA GLY A 161 -14.07 -5.97 -17.97
C GLY A 161 -14.41 -5.37 -16.60
N SER A 162 -14.00 -4.12 -16.31
CA SER A 162 -14.26 -3.43 -15.05
C SER A 162 -14.80 -2.02 -15.26
N GLU A 163 -15.64 -1.56 -14.33
CA GLU A 163 -16.13 -0.18 -14.25
C GLU A 163 -15.48 0.59 -13.08
N SER A 164 -14.42 0.02 -12.47
CA SER A 164 -13.73 0.61 -11.32
C SER A 164 -13.17 1.99 -11.63
N SER A 165 -13.15 2.88 -10.62
CA SER A 165 -12.50 4.19 -10.71
C SER A 165 -10.98 4.09 -10.81
N GLY A 166 -10.39 2.97 -10.42
CA GLY A 166 -8.96 2.75 -10.42
C GLY A 166 -8.58 1.30 -10.09
N PHE A 167 -7.28 1.07 -10.05
CA PHE A 167 -6.67 -0.19 -9.64
C PHE A 167 -5.27 0.07 -9.11
N HIS A 168 -4.87 -0.76 -8.16
CA HIS A 168 -3.57 -0.73 -7.51
C HIS A 168 -3.05 -2.16 -7.38
N GLU A 169 -1.74 -2.34 -7.22
CA GLU A 169 -1.17 -3.66 -6.93
C GLU A 169 -1.27 -4.07 -5.46
N GLY A 170 -1.55 -3.11 -4.57
CA GLY A 170 -1.55 -3.29 -3.12
C GLY A 170 -0.63 -2.25 -2.49
N LEU A 171 -0.02 -2.58 -1.35
CA LEU A 171 1.17 -1.86 -0.90
C LEU A 171 2.24 -2.02 -1.98
N GLY A 172 2.72 -0.93 -2.55
CA GLY A 172 3.54 -1.00 -3.76
C GLY A 172 3.88 0.37 -4.33
N ASN A 173 4.42 0.36 -5.54
CA ASN A 173 4.80 1.53 -6.30
C ASN A 173 3.80 1.88 -7.39
N GLU A 174 2.88 1.00 -7.78
CA GLU A 174 2.09 1.18 -9.00
C GLU A 174 0.57 1.31 -8.77
N PHE A 175 -0.05 2.32 -9.41
CA PHE A 175 -1.50 2.45 -9.45
C PHE A 175 -2.04 3.17 -10.69
N VAL A 176 -3.32 2.97 -10.97
CA VAL A 176 -4.03 3.51 -12.14
C VAL A 176 -5.32 4.20 -11.72
N VAL A 177 -5.60 5.37 -12.30
CA VAL A 177 -6.88 6.06 -12.23
C VAL A 177 -7.63 5.86 -13.55
N THR A 178 -8.80 5.21 -13.50
CA THR A 178 -9.59 4.78 -14.67
C THR A 178 -10.99 5.36 -14.69
N LEU A 179 -11.08 6.68 -14.85
CA LEU A 179 -12.33 7.41 -14.75
C LEU A 179 -13.03 7.62 -16.11
N GLY A 180 -12.62 6.93 -17.18
CA GLY A 180 -13.13 7.12 -18.54
C GLY A 180 -14.63 6.82 -18.70
N GLU A 181 -15.11 5.76 -18.05
CA GLU A 181 -16.53 5.39 -18.04
C GLU A 181 -17.36 6.19 -17.00
N TRP A 182 -16.69 6.99 -16.16
CA TRP A 182 -17.29 7.84 -15.14
C TRP A 182 -17.69 9.19 -15.75
N ASN A 183 -18.72 9.18 -16.59
CA ASN A 183 -19.24 10.36 -17.31
C ASN A 183 -20.29 11.14 -16.48
N GLU A 184 -20.69 12.33 -16.97
CA GLU A 184 -21.72 13.20 -16.32
C GLU A 184 -23.08 12.52 -16.08
N GLN A 185 -23.37 11.38 -16.72
CA GLN A 185 -24.62 10.63 -16.53
C GLN A 185 -24.50 9.66 -15.33
N ASN A 186 -23.28 9.25 -14.96
CA ASN A 186 -22.96 8.36 -13.85
C ASN A 186 -22.33 9.10 -12.64
N VAL A 187 -21.81 10.31 -12.86
CA VAL A 187 -21.49 11.26 -11.79
C VAL A 187 -22.78 11.97 -11.38
N PRO A 188 -23.16 12.01 -10.09
CA PRO A 188 -24.34 12.76 -9.65
C PRO A 188 -24.23 14.22 -10.08
N THR A 189 -24.89 14.59 -11.17
CA THR A 189 -24.94 15.95 -11.69
C THR A 189 -25.87 16.78 -10.83
N ASP A 190 -25.35 17.22 -9.68
CA ASP A 190 -25.87 18.36 -8.95
C ASP A 190 -24.94 19.56 -9.24
N PRO A 191 -25.16 20.31 -10.34
CA PRO A 191 -24.27 21.40 -10.70
C PRO A 191 -24.49 22.59 -9.74
N PRO A 192 -23.44 23.19 -9.13
CA PRO A 192 -22.02 23.23 -9.52
C PRO A 192 -21.04 22.53 -8.54
N ARG A 193 -21.43 21.47 -7.81
CA ARG A 193 -20.70 21.01 -6.60
C ARG A 193 -19.76 19.82 -6.83
N VAL A 194 -20.04 19.04 -7.87
CA VAL A 194 -19.31 17.83 -8.26
C VAL A 194 -18.63 18.10 -9.59
N THR A 195 -17.30 18.16 -9.60
CA THR A 195 -16.51 18.43 -10.81
C THR A 195 -15.57 17.27 -11.10
N ARG A 196 -15.13 17.15 -12.36
CA ARG A 196 -14.23 16.09 -12.80
C ARG A 196 -12.90 16.13 -12.03
N GLU A 197 -12.40 17.34 -11.78
CA GLU A 197 -11.16 17.61 -11.07
C GLU A 197 -11.20 17.06 -9.64
N ARG A 198 -12.32 17.25 -8.94
CA ARG A 198 -12.49 16.72 -7.58
C ARG A 198 -12.59 15.20 -7.54
N ILE A 199 -13.20 14.60 -8.55
CA ILE A 199 -13.27 13.14 -8.69
C ILE A 199 -11.87 12.58 -8.98
N GLN A 200 -11.11 13.19 -9.89
CA GLN A 200 -9.72 12.84 -10.14
C GLN A 200 -8.89 12.90 -8.86
N ALA A 201 -8.97 13.99 -8.10
CA ALA A 201 -8.22 14.14 -6.85
C ALA A 201 -8.61 13.08 -5.80
N GLY A 202 -9.90 12.83 -5.62
CA GLY A 202 -10.39 11.83 -4.66
C GLY A 202 -9.98 10.40 -5.03
N THR A 203 -10.11 10.04 -6.31
CA THR A 203 -9.71 8.73 -6.81
C THR A 203 -8.19 8.56 -6.78
N PHE A 204 -7.42 9.56 -7.22
CA PHE A 204 -5.95 9.51 -7.13
C PHE A 204 -5.49 9.29 -5.69
N MET A 205 -6.05 10.03 -4.73
CA MET A 205 -5.69 9.88 -3.32
C MET A 205 -6.12 8.51 -2.75
N HIS A 206 -7.24 7.96 -3.21
CA HIS A 206 -7.69 6.60 -2.84
C HIS A 206 -6.70 5.53 -3.31
N GLU A 207 -6.33 5.55 -4.58
CA GLU A 207 -5.39 4.56 -5.14
C GLU A 207 -3.98 4.74 -4.56
N LEU A 208 -3.54 5.99 -4.34
CA LEU A 208 -2.30 6.29 -3.60
C LEU A 208 -2.35 5.73 -2.18
N GLY A 209 -3.49 5.81 -1.50
CA GLY A 209 -3.68 5.22 -0.17
C GLY A 209 -3.45 3.71 -0.16
N HIS A 210 -3.91 2.99 -1.20
CA HIS A 210 -3.60 1.57 -1.35
C HIS A 210 -2.10 1.30 -1.52
N SER A 211 -1.42 2.09 -2.35
CA SER A 211 0.05 2.02 -2.53
C SER A 211 0.85 2.33 -1.25
N LEU A 212 0.18 2.95 -0.25
CA LEU A 212 0.71 3.24 1.08
C LEU A 212 0.21 2.24 2.14
N GLY A 213 -0.46 1.16 1.74
CA GLY A 213 -0.89 0.07 2.61
C GLY A 213 -2.27 0.21 3.24
N LEU A 214 -3.04 1.25 2.90
CA LEU A 214 -4.42 1.39 3.38
C LEU A 214 -5.36 0.43 2.64
N GLN A 215 -6.36 -0.06 3.35
CA GLN A 215 -7.50 -0.79 2.77
C GLN A 215 -8.74 0.12 2.74
N HIS A 216 -9.85 -0.35 2.16
CA HIS A 216 -11.08 0.46 2.05
C HIS A 216 -11.66 0.92 3.39
N GLY A 217 -11.33 0.22 4.47
CA GLY A 217 -11.63 0.58 5.84
C GLY A 217 -10.46 1.16 6.62
N GLY A 218 -9.34 1.50 5.98
CA GLY A 218 -8.12 1.98 6.63
C GLY A 218 -7.24 0.80 7.03
N GLY A 219 -7.53 0.17 8.18
CA GLY A 219 -6.84 -1.04 8.67
C GLY A 219 -7.51 -2.38 8.31
N ASP A 220 -8.65 -2.35 7.62
CA ASP A 220 -9.41 -3.53 7.19
C ASP A 220 -10.10 -3.27 5.83
N ASP A 221 -10.59 -4.33 5.18
CA ASP A 221 -11.23 -4.25 3.86
C ASP A 221 -12.76 -4.03 3.93
N LEU A 222 -13.26 -3.54 5.07
CA LEU A 222 -14.70 -3.29 5.24
C LEU A 222 -15.09 -1.95 4.59
N ASN A 223 -16.03 -2.03 3.65
CA ASN A 223 -16.52 -0.91 2.88
C ASN A 223 -17.65 -0.14 3.58
N TYR A 224 -17.96 1.07 3.12
CA TYR A 224 -19.16 1.84 3.53
C TYR A 224 -19.35 2.07 5.04
N LYS A 225 -18.28 1.99 5.85
CA LYS A 225 -18.35 2.19 7.30
C LYS A 225 -18.81 3.61 7.65
N PRO A 226 -19.99 3.83 8.24
CA PRO A 226 -20.54 5.17 8.42
C PRO A 226 -19.80 6.01 9.48
N ASN A 227 -18.85 5.39 10.19
CA ASN A 227 -17.97 5.97 11.20
C ASN A 227 -16.51 6.18 10.72
N TYR A 228 -16.22 6.03 9.42
CA TYR A 228 -14.86 6.13 8.90
C TYR A 228 -14.79 7.12 7.72
N HIS A 229 -14.45 8.38 8.03
CA HIS A 229 -14.39 9.47 7.06
C HIS A 229 -13.01 9.55 6.42
N SER A 230 -12.86 8.84 5.31
CA SER A 230 -11.62 8.80 4.54
C SER A 230 -11.97 8.64 3.07
N VAL A 231 -11.13 9.17 2.17
CA VAL A 231 -11.25 8.86 0.74
C VAL A 231 -11.13 7.37 0.45
N MET A 232 -10.49 6.58 1.33
CA MET A 232 -10.46 5.11 1.22
C MET A 232 -11.85 4.48 1.32
N ASN A 233 -12.81 5.16 1.95
CA ASN A 233 -14.17 4.69 2.10
C ASN A 233 -15.05 5.24 0.97
N TYR A 234 -15.71 4.37 0.21
CA TYR A 234 -16.55 4.76 -0.93
C TYR A 234 -17.68 5.74 -0.61
N LEU A 235 -18.10 5.88 0.65
CA LEU A 235 -19.02 6.93 1.08
C LEU A 235 -18.44 8.35 0.94
N TRP A 236 -17.11 8.49 0.97
CA TRP A 236 -16.38 9.76 1.00
C TRP A 236 -15.27 9.89 -0.06
N GLN A 237 -15.04 8.87 -0.88
CA GLN A 237 -14.04 8.88 -1.97
C GLN A 237 -14.20 10.08 -2.91
N THR A 238 -15.43 10.49 -3.22
CA THR A 238 -15.73 11.57 -4.18
C THR A 238 -16.82 12.50 -3.65
N PRO A 239 -16.92 13.75 -4.15
CA PRO A 239 -17.99 14.65 -3.71
C PRO A 239 -19.34 14.14 -4.21
N ILE A 240 -20.17 13.61 -3.31
CA ILE A 240 -21.51 13.11 -3.63
C ILE A 240 -22.60 13.76 -2.77
N GLY A 241 -23.74 14.07 -3.40
CA GLY A 241 -24.94 14.55 -2.72
C GLY A 241 -24.69 15.80 -1.88
N ILE A 242 -25.23 15.81 -0.65
CA ILE A 242 -25.25 17.00 0.21
C ILE A 242 -23.88 17.40 0.78
N TYR A 243 -22.89 16.50 0.75
CA TYR A 243 -21.54 16.77 1.24
C TYR A 243 -20.62 17.37 0.18
N ALA A 244 -21.06 17.41 -1.08
CA ALA A 244 -20.26 17.97 -2.17
C ALA A 244 -19.85 19.43 -1.93
N ASP A 245 -20.66 20.18 -1.16
CA ASP A 245 -20.28 21.48 -0.62
C ASP A 245 -19.24 21.33 0.49
N GLY A 246 -18.02 21.81 0.23
CA GLY A 246 -16.93 21.77 1.21
C GLY A 246 -16.21 20.43 1.30
N TRP A 247 -16.58 19.43 0.49
CA TRP A 247 -15.78 18.22 0.33
C TRP A 247 -14.38 18.57 -0.21
N LEU A 248 -13.37 17.99 0.44
CA LEU A 248 -11.97 17.96 0.04
C LEU A 248 -11.49 16.53 0.23
N PRO A 249 -10.61 16.02 -0.65
CA PRO A 249 -10.01 14.72 -0.45
C PRO A 249 -9.16 14.75 0.83
N ASN A 250 -9.32 13.75 1.70
CA ASN A 250 -8.56 13.61 2.93
C ASN A 250 -8.62 12.16 3.42
N PHE A 251 -7.55 11.70 4.07
CA PHE A 251 -7.62 10.49 4.86
C PHE A 251 -8.19 10.78 6.26
N SER A 252 -8.66 9.73 6.94
CA SER A 252 -9.18 9.88 8.29
C SER A 252 -8.05 10.27 9.24
N SER A 253 -8.26 11.35 10.00
CA SER A 253 -7.40 11.76 11.13
C SER A 253 -8.00 11.39 12.48
N TYR A 254 -9.07 10.58 12.49
CA TYR A 254 -9.79 10.25 13.70
C TYR A 254 -9.13 9.10 14.43
N GLU A 255 -8.62 9.39 15.63
CA GLU A 255 -8.16 8.37 16.57
C GLU A 255 -9.36 7.70 17.24
N SER A 256 -9.74 6.53 16.73
CA SER A 256 -10.88 5.78 17.27
C SER A 256 -10.50 5.00 18.54
N THR A 257 -11.42 4.94 19.48
CA THR A 257 -11.34 3.95 20.57
C THR A 257 -12.27 2.77 20.27
N PRO A 258 -12.09 1.61 20.94
CA PRO A 258 -13.02 0.48 20.78
C PRO A 258 -14.49 0.84 21.03
N GLU A 259 -14.77 1.84 21.86
CA GLU A 259 -16.11 2.35 22.15
C GLU A 259 -16.75 3.12 20.98
N ASP A 260 -15.94 3.63 20.05
CA ASP A 260 -16.40 4.31 18.82
C ASP A 260 -16.75 3.33 17.70
N SER A 261 -16.45 2.04 17.91
CA SER A 261 -16.77 0.99 16.95
C SER A 261 -18.28 0.75 16.91
N ILE A 262 -18.81 0.60 15.71
CA ILE A 262 -20.22 0.27 15.52
C ILE A 262 -20.37 -1.25 15.50
N ASN A 263 -21.31 -1.78 16.29
CA ASN A 263 -21.64 -3.20 16.30
C ASN A 263 -22.96 -3.43 15.54
N GLU A 264 -22.88 -4.09 14.39
CA GLU A 264 -24.05 -4.33 13.55
C GLU A 264 -25.08 -5.30 14.17
N ALA A 265 -24.66 -6.09 15.15
CA ALA A 265 -25.55 -7.02 15.83
C ALA A 265 -26.58 -6.31 16.74
N LEU A 266 -26.21 -5.16 17.29
CA LEU A 266 -26.95 -4.49 18.37
C LEU A 266 -26.78 -2.97 18.31
N PHE A 267 -27.87 -2.28 17.95
CA PHE A 267 -27.95 -0.82 17.89
C PHE A 267 -28.89 -0.27 18.93
N TYR A 268 -28.46 0.79 19.61
CA TYR A 268 -29.34 1.63 20.41
C TYR A 268 -29.67 2.88 19.60
N GLU A 269 -30.92 3.02 19.19
CA GLU A 269 -31.37 4.21 18.43
C GLU A 269 -31.08 5.49 19.21
N SER A 270 -31.24 5.45 20.53
CA SER A 270 -30.92 6.56 21.45
C SER A 270 -29.44 7.00 21.44
N GLN A 271 -28.51 6.15 21.01
CA GLN A 271 -27.08 6.45 20.97
C GLN A 271 -26.64 6.95 19.59
N GLY A 272 -27.27 6.46 18.52
CA GLY A 272 -26.89 6.78 17.14
C GLY A 272 -25.45 6.37 16.82
N ILE A 273 -24.76 7.20 16.04
CA ILE A 273 -23.33 7.05 15.75
C ILE A 273 -22.56 8.09 16.56
N ALA A 274 -21.44 7.69 17.18
CA ALA A 274 -20.56 8.62 17.87
C ALA A 274 -20.07 9.72 16.91
N PRO A 275 -19.95 10.98 17.37
CA PRO A 275 -19.44 12.05 16.54
C PRO A 275 -17.99 11.79 16.15
N ILE A 276 -17.70 11.74 14.86
CA ILE A 276 -16.36 11.46 14.34
C ILE A 276 -15.88 12.66 13.53
N GLY A 277 -14.89 13.35 14.09
CA GLY A 277 -14.31 14.53 13.49
C GLY A 277 -15.32 15.68 13.31
N SER A 278 -15.17 16.41 12.21
CA SER A 278 -15.90 17.67 11.96
C SER A 278 -17.11 17.52 11.03
N VAL A 279 -17.40 16.32 10.53
CA VAL A 279 -18.47 16.11 9.55
C VAL A 279 -19.78 15.85 10.29
N PRO A 280 -20.75 16.78 10.24
CA PRO A 280 -21.93 16.69 11.10
C PRO A 280 -22.94 15.64 10.63
N LEU A 281 -22.80 15.12 9.41
CA LEU A 281 -23.73 14.17 8.83
C LEU A 281 -22.98 12.94 8.30
N THR A 282 -23.63 11.78 8.31
CA THR A 282 -23.16 10.55 7.67
C THR A 282 -24.25 9.94 6.81
N THR A 283 -23.82 9.15 5.85
CA THR A 283 -24.70 8.39 4.98
C THR A 283 -24.87 7.00 5.55
N ILE A 284 -26.13 6.57 5.65
CA ILE A 284 -26.49 5.27 6.19
C ILE A 284 -27.40 4.57 5.19
N PHE A 285 -27.13 3.28 4.96
CA PHE A 285 -28.03 2.42 4.21
C PHE A 285 -28.95 1.73 5.20
N VAL A 286 -30.26 2.01 5.11
CA VAL A 286 -31.27 1.33 5.92
C VAL A 286 -32.25 0.57 5.02
N PRO A 287 -32.62 -0.66 5.40
CA PRO A 287 -33.65 -1.40 4.69
C PRO A 287 -35.03 -0.78 4.99
N ALA A 288 -35.54 0.05 4.08
CA ALA A 288 -36.87 0.62 4.19
C ALA A 288 -37.84 -0.17 3.30
N GLY A 289 -38.71 -0.99 3.91
CA GLY A 289 -39.76 -1.72 3.16
C GLY A 289 -39.24 -2.69 2.09
N GLY A 290 -38.05 -3.26 2.29
CA GLY A 290 -37.41 -4.20 1.34
C GLY A 290 -36.59 -3.54 0.23
N VAL A 291 -36.37 -2.22 0.29
CA VAL A 291 -35.46 -1.48 -0.59
C VAL A 291 -34.39 -0.80 0.27
N GLU A 292 -33.12 -1.00 -0.05
CA GLU A 292 -32.03 -0.21 0.54
C GLU A 292 -32.23 1.27 0.17
N SER A 293 -32.37 2.12 1.18
CA SER A 293 -32.48 3.56 0.97
C SER A 293 -31.29 4.27 1.62
N ARG A 294 -30.58 5.05 0.80
CA ARG A 294 -29.49 5.92 1.26
C ARG A 294 -30.09 7.09 2.04
N ARG A 295 -29.86 7.11 3.35
CA ARG A 295 -30.34 8.16 4.24
C ARG A 295 -29.20 8.97 4.82
N LEU A 296 -29.52 10.19 5.21
CA LEU A 296 -28.59 11.14 5.77
C LEU A 296 -28.97 11.33 7.22
N TYR A 297 -28.04 11.05 8.12
CA TYR A 297 -28.24 11.22 9.55
C TYR A 297 -27.18 12.15 10.09
N ARG A 298 -27.52 12.84 11.18
CA ARG A 298 -26.51 13.57 11.94
C ARG A 298 -25.64 12.56 12.68
N GLN A 299 -24.33 12.70 12.64
CA GLN A 299 -23.41 11.91 13.49
C GLN A 299 -23.47 12.33 14.97
N MET A 300 -24.58 12.92 15.39
CA MET A 300 -24.76 13.41 16.74
C MET A 300 -26.21 13.16 17.13
N GLY A 301 -26.38 12.32 18.14
CA GLY A 301 -27.67 12.03 18.75
C GLY A 301 -28.40 10.86 18.12
N PRO A 302 -29.67 10.66 18.53
CA PRO A 302 -30.41 9.46 18.20
C PRO A 302 -30.68 9.28 16.71
N ILE A 303 -30.65 8.04 16.24
CA ILE A 303 -30.94 7.62 14.87
C ILE A 303 -32.08 6.63 14.92
N ASP A 304 -33.16 6.93 14.21
CA ASP A 304 -34.27 6.00 13.93
C ASP A 304 -33.76 4.99 12.88
N TRP A 305 -33.28 3.84 13.35
CA TRP A 305 -32.66 2.79 12.54
C TRP A 305 -33.72 1.92 11.86
N ASN A 306 -34.84 1.68 12.55
CA ASN A 306 -35.92 0.81 12.06
C ASN A 306 -37.02 1.55 11.27
N LEU A 307 -36.98 2.88 11.27
CA LEU A 307 -37.88 3.79 10.56
C LEU A 307 -39.33 3.78 11.05
N ASP A 308 -39.56 3.45 12.32
CA ASP A 308 -40.90 3.40 12.90
C ASP A 308 -41.41 4.77 13.39
N GLY A 309 -40.54 5.79 13.35
CA GLY A 309 -40.85 7.16 13.69
C GLY A 309 -40.46 7.56 15.10
N ASP A 310 -39.76 6.72 15.85
CA ASP A 310 -39.09 7.11 17.10
C ASP A 310 -37.62 6.66 17.19
N THR A 311 -37.00 6.79 18.37
CA THR A 311 -35.56 6.50 18.55
C THR A 311 -35.29 5.83 19.89
N ASN A 312 -36.25 5.05 20.39
CA ASN A 312 -36.20 4.42 21.71
C ASN A 312 -35.93 2.93 21.65
N ASP A 313 -35.71 2.37 20.47
CA ASP A 313 -35.53 0.95 20.29
C ASP A 313 -34.08 0.48 20.40
N VAL A 314 -33.99 -0.83 20.65
CA VAL A 314 -32.79 -1.61 20.38
C VAL A 314 -33.06 -2.40 19.11
N VAL A 315 -32.34 -2.07 18.04
CA VAL A 315 -32.49 -2.70 16.73
C VAL A 315 -31.36 -3.71 16.54
N SER A 316 -31.69 -4.89 16.04
CA SER A 316 -30.72 -5.95 15.77
C SER A 316 -30.67 -6.26 14.29
N GLY A 317 -29.47 -6.54 13.79
CA GLY A 317 -29.29 -7.12 12.46
C GLY A 317 -29.36 -6.09 11.32
N VAL A 318 -28.77 -4.91 11.51
CA VAL A 318 -28.69 -3.88 10.46
C VAL A 318 -27.34 -3.97 9.78
N ASP A 319 -27.35 -4.25 8.49
CA ASP A 319 -26.18 -4.24 7.61
C ASP A 319 -25.94 -2.78 7.15
N LEU A 320 -25.00 -2.09 7.80
CA LEU A 320 -24.67 -0.70 7.49
C LEU A 320 -23.58 -0.59 6.41
N ASN A 321 -22.69 -1.58 6.36
CA ASN A 321 -21.52 -1.62 5.50
C ASN A 321 -21.77 -2.32 4.14
N ARG A 322 -22.97 -2.88 3.96
CA ARG A 322 -23.51 -3.55 2.74
C ARG A 322 -22.75 -4.81 2.32
N ASP A 323 -22.18 -5.54 3.28
CA ASP A 323 -21.50 -6.80 3.00
C ASP A 323 -22.43 -8.04 3.12
N GLY A 324 -23.70 -7.83 3.50
CA GLY A 324 -24.69 -8.89 3.73
C GLY A 324 -24.55 -9.59 5.09
N ILE A 325 -23.62 -9.15 5.92
CA ILE A 325 -23.40 -9.56 7.30
C ILE A 325 -24.03 -8.50 8.22
N THR A 326 -24.50 -8.92 9.39
CA THR A 326 -25.27 -8.05 10.29
C THR A 326 -24.77 -8.13 11.73
N ASP A 327 -23.53 -8.58 11.91
CA ASP A 327 -22.85 -8.69 13.20
C ASP A 327 -21.38 -8.22 13.12
N SER A 328 -21.03 -7.48 12.07
CA SER A 328 -19.69 -6.90 11.91
C SER A 328 -19.42 -5.82 12.97
N ILE A 329 -18.15 -5.72 13.36
CA ILE A 329 -17.66 -4.63 14.20
C ILE A 329 -16.94 -3.63 13.29
N LEU A 330 -17.59 -2.50 13.00
CA LEU A 330 -17.06 -1.47 12.12
C LEU A 330 -16.17 -0.54 12.95
N ARG A 331 -14.86 -0.75 12.85
CA ARG A 331 -13.85 0.11 13.49
C ARG A 331 -13.47 1.25 12.55
N SER A 332 -13.14 2.41 13.11
CA SER A 332 -12.56 3.53 12.35
C SER A 332 -11.05 3.59 12.62
N TYR A 333 -10.28 4.23 11.75
CA TYR A 333 -8.83 4.34 11.92
C TYR A 333 -8.36 5.76 11.64
N ASN A 334 -7.22 6.14 12.23
CA ASN A 334 -6.44 7.27 11.75
C ASN A 334 -5.47 6.76 10.69
N ASP A 335 -5.83 6.97 9.43
CA ASP A 335 -5.09 6.49 8.27
C ASP A 335 -3.71 7.12 8.15
N TRP A 336 -3.55 8.38 8.58
CA TRP A 336 -2.29 9.10 8.48
C TRP A 336 -1.16 8.43 9.26
N PHE A 337 -1.50 7.70 10.33
CA PHE A 337 -0.53 6.90 11.11
C PHE A 337 -0.40 5.45 10.64
N LEU A 338 -1.15 5.02 9.62
CA LEU A 338 -1.05 3.68 9.03
C LEU A 338 -0.26 3.66 7.72
N LEU A 339 0.10 4.83 7.18
CA LEU A 339 0.83 4.93 5.91
C LEU A 339 2.18 4.23 5.99
N ARG A 340 2.51 3.46 4.95
CA ARG A 340 3.81 2.83 4.75
C ARG A 340 4.49 3.43 3.53
N PHE A 341 5.56 4.18 3.77
CA PHE A 341 6.25 4.93 2.72
C PHE A 341 7.18 4.04 1.89
N SER A 342 7.93 3.13 2.51
CA SER A 342 8.75 2.15 1.78
C SER A 342 7.89 0.99 1.25
N PHE A 343 8.09 0.66 -0.02
CA PHE A 343 7.53 -0.52 -0.70
C PHE A 343 8.60 -1.58 -1.02
N LEU A 344 9.86 -1.36 -0.67
CA LEU A 344 10.93 -2.32 -0.93
C LEU A 344 10.91 -3.48 0.09
N GLY A 345 11.11 -4.71 -0.38
CA GLY A 345 11.21 -5.90 0.47
C GLY A 345 9.87 -6.50 0.94
N THR A 346 8.76 -6.08 0.35
CA THR A 346 7.41 -6.61 0.60
C THR A 346 7.16 -7.91 -0.21
N PRO A 347 6.91 -9.06 0.45
CA PRO A 347 6.70 -10.31 -0.26
C PRO A 347 5.45 -10.27 -1.15
N GLY A 348 5.62 -10.52 -2.45
CA GLY A 348 4.51 -10.65 -3.41
C GLY A 348 4.29 -9.45 -4.32
N ASN A 349 5.07 -8.37 -4.15
CA ASN A 349 5.19 -7.33 -5.17
C ASN A 349 6.12 -7.86 -6.26
N GLY A 350 5.77 -7.66 -7.54
CA GLY A 350 6.54 -8.18 -8.67
C GLY A 350 7.98 -7.65 -8.78
N ASP A 351 8.35 -6.74 -7.88
CA ASP A 351 9.56 -5.92 -7.85
C ASP A 351 10.50 -6.32 -6.71
N ASP A 352 10.58 -7.63 -6.39
CA ASP A 352 11.70 -8.16 -5.61
C ASP A 352 13.01 -7.64 -6.24
N LEU A 353 13.93 -7.06 -5.45
CA LEU A 353 15.19 -6.45 -5.91
C LEU A 353 16.02 -7.33 -6.88
N ASP A 354 15.81 -8.65 -6.86
CA ASP A 354 16.40 -9.62 -7.79
C ASP A 354 15.91 -9.45 -9.25
N PHE A 355 14.71 -8.89 -9.48
CA PHE A 355 14.15 -8.60 -10.81
C PHE A 355 14.67 -7.27 -11.39
N ILE A 356 14.85 -6.24 -10.54
CA ILE A 356 15.33 -4.90 -10.93
C ILE A 356 16.79 -4.94 -11.45
N LEU A 357 17.63 -5.83 -10.92
CA LEU A 357 19.03 -5.98 -11.35
C LEU A 357 19.19 -6.79 -12.65
N ASP A 358 18.25 -7.69 -12.98
CA ASP A 358 18.37 -8.59 -14.14
C ASP A 358 17.97 -7.90 -15.46
N ASP A 359 17.12 -6.88 -15.41
CA ASP A 359 16.62 -6.16 -16.60
C ASP A 359 17.55 -5.03 -17.09
N LEU A 360 18.40 -4.47 -16.22
CA LEU A 360 19.21 -3.29 -16.55
C LEU A 360 20.70 -3.59 -16.86
N THR A 361 21.26 -4.76 -16.54
CA THR A 361 22.65 -5.10 -16.94
C THR A 361 22.89 -6.60 -17.22
N PRO A 362 22.75 -7.08 -18.47
CA PRO A 362 23.21 -8.42 -18.82
C PRO A 362 24.74 -8.43 -18.94
N GLY A 363 25.48 -8.40 -17.82
CA GLY A 363 26.94 -8.52 -17.86
C GLY A 363 27.77 -8.19 -16.60
N LEU A 364 27.22 -7.61 -15.53
CA LEU A 364 28.03 -7.12 -14.39
C LEU A 364 27.99 -8.02 -13.14
N ARG A 365 28.01 -9.35 -13.31
CA ARG A 365 28.40 -10.25 -12.20
C ARG A 365 29.91 -10.48 -12.20
N THR A 366 30.67 -9.50 -11.73
CA THR A 366 32.00 -9.77 -11.18
C THR A 366 31.99 -9.50 -9.69
N GLN A 367 31.86 -10.57 -8.92
CA GLN A 367 32.18 -10.70 -7.48
C GLN A 367 32.41 -9.37 -6.73
N GLU A 368 31.33 -8.69 -6.36
CA GLU A 368 31.31 -7.93 -5.12
C GLU A 368 30.14 -8.45 -4.29
N GLU A 369 30.41 -8.65 -3.01
CA GLU A 369 29.53 -9.33 -2.07
C GLU A 369 28.25 -8.50 -1.91
N SER A 370 27.12 -9.03 -2.37
CA SER A 370 25.81 -8.44 -2.12
C SER A 370 25.53 -8.47 -0.62
N ILE A 371 25.73 -7.35 0.07
CA ILE A 371 25.15 -7.13 1.39
C ILE A 371 23.67 -6.82 1.15
N ILE A 372 22.87 -7.87 0.96
CA ILE A 372 21.42 -7.75 1.03
C ILE A 372 21.10 -7.44 2.49
N GLN A 373 20.66 -6.23 2.78
CA GLN A 373 20.01 -5.97 4.07
C GLN A 373 18.73 -6.81 4.11
N PRO A 374 18.55 -7.71 5.09
CA PRO A 374 17.31 -8.46 5.21
C PRO A 374 16.17 -7.47 5.50
N ALA A 375 15.04 -7.62 4.80
CA ALA A 375 13.81 -6.89 5.08
C ALA A 375 13.50 -6.99 6.59
N VAL A 376 13.42 -5.84 7.27
CA VAL A 376 13.16 -5.77 8.71
C VAL A 376 11.64 -5.76 8.91
N LEU A 377 11.10 -6.82 9.49
CA LEU A 377 9.70 -6.85 9.92
C LEU A 377 9.59 -6.02 11.21
N ARG A 378 8.86 -4.90 11.19
CA ARG A 378 8.78 -3.99 12.34
C ARG A 378 8.08 -4.65 13.54
N GLY A 379 7.23 -5.66 13.31
CA GLY A 379 6.63 -6.49 14.34
C GLY A 379 7.51 -7.62 14.93
N ASP A 380 8.72 -7.87 14.39
CA ASP A 380 9.63 -8.94 14.84
C ASP A 380 10.50 -8.47 16.02
N PHE A 381 9.87 -8.37 17.18
CA PHE A 381 10.49 -7.82 18.39
C PHE A 381 11.57 -8.73 19.00
N ASN A 382 11.58 -10.03 18.67
CA ASN A 382 12.63 -10.96 19.08
C ASN A 382 13.74 -11.14 18.02
N GLN A 383 13.57 -10.58 16.82
CA GLN A 383 14.48 -10.66 15.68
C GLN A 383 14.78 -12.09 15.23
N ASP A 384 13.81 -12.99 15.34
CA ASP A 384 13.93 -14.39 14.91
C ASP A 384 13.55 -14.63 13.45
N GLY A 385 13.16 -13.56 12.76
CA GLY A 385 12.74 -13.57 11.37
C GLY A 385 11.29 -13.97 11.19
N SER A 386 10.47 -14.02 12.23
CA SER A 386 9.03 -14.24 12.17
C SER A 386 8.30 -13.27 13.09
N VAL A 387 7.16 -12.76 12.66
CA VAL A 387 6.26 -12.02 13.56
C VAL A 387 5.20 -12.98 14.07
N ASP A 388 5.33 -13.41 15.32
CA ASP A 388 4.40 -14.35 15.94
C ASP A 388 4.05 -14.00 17.39
N ILE A 389 3.44 -14.95 18.10
CA ILE A 389 2.96 -14.73 19.47
C ILE A 389 4.11 -14.51 20.48
N LEU A 390 5.34 -14.91 20.14
CA LEU A 390 6.51 -14.64 20.95
C LEU A 390 6.84 -13.14 20.96
N ASP A 391 6.63 -12.45 19.85
CA ASP A 391 6.80 -10.99 19.75
C ASP A 391 5.71 -10.26 20.54
N PHE A 392 4.45 -10.73 20.47
CA PHE A 392 3.40 -10.21 21.35
C PHE A 392 3.77 -10.35 22.83
N GLY A 393 4.42 -11.46 23.22
CA GLY A 393 4.94 -11.66 24.56
C GLY A 393 5.98 -10.62 24.97
N ILE A 394 6.78 -10.12 24.02
CA ILE A 394 7.79 -9.08 24.25
C ILE A 394 7.13 -7.70 24.36
N TRP A 395 6.14 -7.41 23.53
CA TRP A 395 5.34 -6.18 23.68
C TRP A 395 4.63 -6.11 25.03
N VAL A 396 3.95 -7.18 25.44
CA VAL A 396 3.28 -7.24 26.76
C VAL A 396 4.27 -7.06 27.91
N ALA A 397 5.49 -7.58 27.78
CA ALA A 397 6.53 -7.43 28.79
C ALA A 397 7.05 -5.99 28.92
N ASN A 398 6.95 -5.19 27.86
CA ASN A 398 7.57 -3.87 27.77
C ASN A 398 6.60 -2.68 27.80
N LEU A 399 5.28 -2.91 27.85
CA LEU A 399 4.19 -1.92 27.92
C LEU A 399 4.30 -0.83 29.01
N THR A 400 5.29 -0.94 29.91
CA THR A 400 5.46 -0.03 31.05
C THR A 400 6.93 0.26 31.39
N THR A 401 7.88 -0.23 30.60
CA THR A 401 9.32 -0.12 30.86
C THR A 401 10.01 0.72 29.80
N PRO A 402 10.28 2.02 30.05
CA PRO A 402 10.86 2.93 29.06
C PRO A 402 12.34 2.66 28.76
N GLU A 403 12.95 1.63 29.36
CA GLU A 403 14.36 1.28 29.16
C GLU A 403 14.56 0.20 28.10
N ASP A 404 13.50 -0.53 27.71
CA ASP A 404 13.57 -1.61 26.74
C ASP A 404 12.61 -1.35 25.57
N LEU A 405 13.17 -0.74 24.53
CA LEU A 405 12.48 -0.32 23.31
C LEU A 405 12.49 -1.40 22.22
N ARG A 406 12.75 -2.67 22.56
CA ARG A 406 12.74 -3.74 21.54
C ARG A 406 11.34 -4.04 20.97
N ALA A 407 10.30 -3.62 21.67
CA ALA A 407 8.93 -3.63 21.19
C ALA A 407 8.43 -2.25 20.74
N ASP A 408 9.33 -1.29 20.51
CA ASP A 408 9.03 0.01 19.92
C ASP A 408 9.06 -0.14 18.38
N GLY A 409 7.99 -0.70 17.84
CA GLY A 409 7.85 -1.04 16.42
C GLY A 409 7.69 0.19 15.54
N ASN A 410 7.12 1.27 16.09
CA ASN A 410 6.99 2.55 15.39
C ASN A 410 8.18 3.51 15.66
N ARG A 411 9.12 3.15 16.54
CA ARG A 411 10.34 3.89 16.90
C ARG A 411 10.08 5.27 17.51
N ASP A 412 8.92 5.46 18.15
CA ASP A 412 8.55 6.74 18.76
C ASP A 412 9.18 6.97 20.16
N GLY A 413 10.03 6.05 20.60
CA GLY A 413 10.73 6.09 21.87
C GLY A 413 9.88 5.61 23.04
N THR A 414 8.69 5.05 22.77
CA THR A 414 7.81 4.45 23.76
C THR A 414 7.29 3.09 23.29
N VAL A 415 6.94 2.21 24.25
CA VAL A 415 6.27 0.94 23.94
C VAL A 415 4.82 1.06 24.38
N ASP A 416 3.91 1.27 23.44
CA ASP A 416 2.49 1.52 23.67
C ASP A 416 1.55 0.79 22.68
N GLY A 417 0.28 1.20 22.61
CA GLY A 417 -0.71 0.58 21.73
C GLY A 417 -0.41 0.69 20.23
N ARG A 418 0.45 1.62 19.81
CA ARG A 418 0.87 1.84 18.43
C ARG A 418 1.81 0.75 17.96
N ASP A 419 2.67 0.25 18.84
CA ASP A 419 3.54 -0.89 18.54
C ASP A 419 2.79 -2.19 18.42
N LEU A 420 1.72 -2.34 19.22
CA LEU A 420 0.81 -3.46 19.08
C LEU A 420 0.18 -3.48 17.69
N LEU A 421 -0.14 -2.31 17.15
CA LEU A 421 -0.75 -2.19 15.83
C LEU A 421 0.22 -2.63 14.73
N ILE A 422 1.50 -2.28 14.86
CA ILE A 422 2.58 -2.79 13.98
C ILE A 422 2.69 -4.32 14.08
N TRP A 423 2.71 -4.88 15.29
CA TRP A 423 2.73 -6.34 15.48
C TRP A 423 1.49 -7.02 14.89
N GLN A 424 0.30 -6.45 15.06
CA GLN A 424 -0.95 -7.00 14.51
C GLN A 424 -0.96 -7.00 12.99
N GLN A 425 -0.41 -5.96 12.36
CA GLN A 425 -0.30 -5.83 10.91
C GLN A 425 0.69 -6.82 10.33
N ASP A 426 1.83 -7.00 10.99
CA ASP A 426 2.89 -7.88 10.50
C ASP A 426 2.67 -9.35 10.93
N PHE A 427 1.65 -9.65 11.75
CA PHE A 427 1.44 -10.99 12.33
C PHE A 427 1.35 -12.09 11.26
N GLY A 428 2.26 -13.06 11.36
CA GLY A 428 2.37 -14.19 10.43
C GLY A 428 3.36 -13.98 9.28
N LEU A 429 3.93 -12.78 9.13
CA LEU A 429 5.04 -12.53 8.19
C LEU A 429 6.34 -13.20 8.66
N ARG A 430 7.20 -13.57 7.71
CA ARG A 430 8.51 -14.18 7.96
C ARG A 430 9.55 -13.72 6.95
N THR A 431 10.78 -13.47 7.40
CA THR A 431 11.93 -13.22 6.51
C THR A 431 12.45 -14.55 5.96
N THR A 432 12.72 -14.61 4.66
CA THR A 432 13.29 -15.80 4.03
C THR A 432 14.81 -15.72 4.08
N ALA A 433 15.43 -16.47 5.00
CA ALA A 433 16.88 -16.67 4.97
C ALA A 433 17.27 -17.52 3.74
N VAL A 434 17.83 -16.89 2.70
CA VAL A 434 18.49 -17.63 1.61
C VAL A 434 19.78 -18.24 2.17
N SER A 435 19.70 -19.51 2.54
CA SER A 435 20.86 -20.30 2.96
C SER A 435 21.63 -20.77 1.72
N VAL A 436 22.69 -20.05 1.35
CA VAL A 436 23.63 -20.52 0.32
C VAL A 436 24.44 -21.67 0.89
N SER A 437 24.11 -22.91 0.49
CA SER A 437 24.93 -24.08 0.75
C SER A 437 26.20 -24.02 -0.09
N ILE A 438 27.35 -23.80 0.54
CA ILE A 438 28.66 -23.74 -0.11
C ILE A 438 29.06 -25.16 -0.55
N ALA A 439 28.86 -25.50 -1.83
CA ALA A 439 29.47 -26.69 -2.41
C ALA A 439 30.94 -26.39 -2.71
N SER A 440 31.84 -26.78 -1.81
CA SER A 440 33.29 -26.66 -2.07
C SER A 440 33.69 -27.57 -3.23
N SER A 441 33.83 -27.00 -4.42
CA SER A 441 34.50 -27.67 -5.54
C SER A 441 35.98 -27.33 -5.47
N ALA A 442 36.74 -28.20 -4.80
CA ALA A 442 38.20 -28.17 -4.86
C ALA A 442 38.65 -28.50 -6.29
N THR A 443 38.97 -27.46 -7.07
CA THR A 443 39.68 -27.59 -8.33
C THR A 443 41.06 -28.18 -8.08
N GLY A 444 41.28 -29.40 -8.57
CA GLY A 444 42.57 -30.08 -8.52
C GLY A 444 43.61 -29.35 -9.38
N LEU A 445 44.63 -28.81 -8.73
CA LEU A 445 45.93 -28.55 -9.36
C LEU A 445 46.82 -29.78 -9.16
N ALA A 446 47.13 -30.46 -10.26
CA ALA A 446 48.09 -31.54 -10.29
C ALA A 446 49.52 -30.98 -10.18
N THR A 447 50.24 -31.31 -9.11
CA THR A 447 51.71 -31.34 -9.11
C THR A 447 52.21 -32.59 -8.39
N THR A 448 53.31 -33.12 -8.93
CA THR A 448 53.90 -34.45 -8.75
C THR A 448 54.60 -34.67 -7.41
N GLY A 449 54.53 -35.89 -6.85
CA GLY A 449 55.54 -36.38 -5.90
C GLY A 449 55.11 -37.40 -4.85
N THR A 450 55.27 -38.69 -5.18
CA THR A 450 55.90 -39.75 -4.36
C THR A 450 55.34 -40.14 -2.97
N GLU A 451 54.98 -41.42 -2.89
CA GLU A 451 55.11 -42.37 -1.75
C GLU A 451 54.09 -42.46 -0.59
N ALA A 452 53.40 -43.63 -0.60
CA ALA A 452 53.39 -44.65 0.46
C ALA A 452 52.32 -44.65 1.59
N ARG A 453 51.42 -45.64 1.43
CA ARG A 453 51.07 -46.73 2.38
C ARG A 453 49.94 -46.57 3.39
N ASN A 454 49.10 -47.63 3.35
CA ASN A 454 48.36 -48.32 4.41
C ASN A 454 47.04 -47.67 4.88
N ARG A 455 45.93 -48.39 5.10
CA ARG A 455 45.65 -49.84 5.11
C ARG A 455 44.13 -50.02 5.01
N SER A 456 43.69 -50.95 4.15
CA SER A 456 42.32 -51.45 4.10
C SER A 456 42.01 -52.35 5.30
N ARG A 457 40.76 -52.30 5.80
CA ARG A 457 40.11 -53.44 6.45
C ARG A 457 38.79 -53.75 5.76
N ARG A 458 38.72 -55.01 5.34
CA ARG A 458 37.72 -55.78 4.60
C ARG A 458 36.83 -56.52 5.58
N ILE A 459 35.51 -56.50 5.41
CA ILE A 459 34.50 -57.57 5.70
C ILE A 459 33.26 -57.20 4.85
N LEU A 460 32.92 -57.78 3.68
CA LEU A 460 32.36 -59.11 3.33
C LEU A 460 31.09 -59.50 4.12
N ASP A 461 29.89 -59.38 3.53
CA ASP A 461 29.04 -60.56 3.27
C ASP A 461 27.87 -60.24 2.30
N GLN A 462 27.47 -61.27 1.56
CA GLN A 462 26.43 -61.36 0.53
C GLN A 462 25.06 -61.74 1.12
N SER A 463 23.98 -61.41 0.41
CA SER A 463 22.86 -62.31 0.02
C SER A 463 21.56 -61.50 -0.17
N ARG A 464 21.01 -61.49 -1.39
CA ARG A 464 19.75 -62.18 -1.80
C ARG A 464 18.48 -61.52 -1.25
N ASP A 465 17.74 -60.83 -2.13
CA ASP A 465 16.51 -61.35 -2.77
C ASP A 465 15.68 -60.19 -3.34
N SER A 466 15.32 -60.30 -4.62
CA SER A 466 14.13 -59.66 -5.18
C SER A 466 12.96 -60.64 -5.08
N PRO A 467 11.72 -60.14 -4.94
CA PRO A 467 10.85 -60.25 -6.10
C PRO A 467 9.93 -59.05 -6.33
N THR A 468 9.27 -59.17 -7.48
CA THR A 468 8.68 -58.18 -8.36
C THR A 468 7.14 -58.05 -8.19
N ILE A 469 6.58 -56.92 -8.65
CA ILE A 469 5.20 -56.65 -9.17
C ILE A 469 4.04 -56.51 -8.15
N VAL A 470 3.29 -55.40 -8.22
CA VAL A 470 1.89 -55.30 -8.75
C VAL A 470 1.32 -53.89 -8.44
N GLU A 471 1.13 -53.09 -9.50
CA GLU A 471 0.15 -51.99 -9.54
C GLU A 471 -1.27 -52.55 -9.66
N GLN A 472 -2.26 -51.93 -9.00
CA GLN A 472 -3.60 -51.72 -9.55
C GLN A 472 -4.32 -50.51 -8.90
N PRO A 473 -5.22 -49.83 -9.64
CA PRO A 473 -5.93 -48.61 -9.23
C PRO A 473 -7.32 -48.92 -8.63
N SER A 474 -7.98 -47.91 -8.02
CA SER A 474 -9.40 -48.01 -7.68
C SER A 474 -10.20 -46.78 -8.10
N LEU A 475 -11.31 -47.07 -8.80
CA LEU A 475 -12.39 -46.18 -9.23
C LEU A 475 -13.51 -46.14 -8.17
N GLY A 476 -14.20 -45.00 -8.07
CA GLY A 476 -15.65 -44.99 -8.30
C GLY A 476 -16.58 -44.46 -7.20
N ASN A 477 -17.26 -43.33 -7.50
CA ASN A 477 -18.74 -43.12 -7.57
C ASN A 477 -19.13 -41.71 -7.09
N ARG A 478 -19.62 -40.80 -7.95
CA ARG A 478 -20.99 -40.62 -8.51
C ARG A 478 -22.08 -40.23 -7.49
N LEU A 479 -22.68 -39.03 -7.65
CA LEU A 479 -24.10 -38.82 -8.06
C LEU A 479 -24.52 -37.31 -8.18
N LYS A 480 -25.14 -36.96 -9.35
CA LYS A 480 -26.34 -36.09 -9.67
C LYS A 480 -26.52 -34.70 -8.99
N SER A 481 -27.02 -33.62 -9.63
CA SER A 481 -28.14 -33.50 -10.60
C SER A 481 -28.22 -32.15 -11.40
N MET A 482 -28.66 -32.23 -12.66
CA MET A 482 -29.67 -31.45 -13.44
C MET A 482 -29.87 -29.91 -13.35
N THR A 483 -29.50 -29.21 -14.43
CA THR A 483 -30.32 -28.43 -15.42
C THR A 483 -31.49 -27.50 -14.99
N LYS A 484 -31.46 -26.20 -15.36
CA LYS A 484 -32.36 -25.58 -16.37
C LYS A 484 -31.99 -24.14 -16.80
N VAL A 485 -32.32 -23.87 -18.07
CA VAL A 485 -32.25 -22.61 -18.85
C VAL A 485 -33.63 -21.92 -18.83
N VAL A 486 -33.67 -20.59 -18.73
CA VAL A 486 -34.30 -19.55 -19.59
C VAL A 486 -34.25 -18.24 -18.81
#